data_AF-A0A8T7EX91-F1
#
_entry.id   AF-A0A8T7EX91-F1
#
_cell.length_a   1.000
_cell.length_b   1.000
_cell.length_c   1.000
_cell.angle_alpha   90.00
_cell.angle_beta   90.00
_cell.angle_gamma   90.00
#
_symmetry.space_group_name_H-M   'P 1'
#
loop_
_entity.id
_entity.type
_entity.pdbx_description
1 polymer ?
#
loop_
_entity_poly.entity_id
_entity_poly.type
_entity_poly.pdbx_seq_one_letter_code
_entity_poly.pdbx_strand_id
1 'polypeptide(L)' 'MQSALNDPEPGQQTEEGIEATRQSVPLKRAGLIEEMGRAVVYYASADGDYVTGTYLRLDGGLGISKYTL' A
#
# COMPACT_ATOMS: atom_id res chain seq x y z
N MET A 1 -0.12 -11.37 -7.46
CA MET A 1 0.11 -12.03 -6.14
C MET A 1 0.10 -10.93 -5.07
N GLN A 2 -0.41 -11.15 -3.85
CA GLN A 2 -0.43 -10.10 -2.82
C GLN A 2 0.99 -9.79 -2.34
N SER A 3 1.28 -8.52 -2.05
CA SER A 3 2.60 -8.13 -1.53
C SER A 3 2.83 -8.66 -0.12
N ALA A 4 3.94 -9.37 0.09
CA ALA A 4 4.37 -9.88 1.39
C ALA A 4 4.88 -8.78 2.35
N LEU A 5 5.07 -7.55 1.85
CA LEU A 5 5.53 -6.42 2.65
C LEU A 5 4.55 -6.00 3.76
N ASN A 6 3.30 -6.48 3.71
CA ASN A 6 2.26 -6.21 4.71
C ASN A 6 1.64 -7.50 5.27
N ASP A 7 2.39 -8.61 5.31
CA ASP A 7 1.88 -9.83 5.93
C ASP A 7 1.64 -9.57 7.42
N PRO A 8 0.41 -9.75 7.92
CA PRO A 8 0.10 -9.44 9.32
C PRO A 8 0.74 -10.51 10.24
N GLU A 9 0.90 -10.19 11.53
CA GLU A 9 1.44 -11.16 12.50
C GLU A 9 0.61 -12.46 12.46
N PRO A 10 1.19 -13.63 12.78
CA PRO A 10 0.48 -14.91 12.67
C PRO A 10 -0.87 -14.96 13.38
N GLY A 11 -1.04 -14.22 14.49
CA GLY A 11 -2.32 -14.08 15.21
C GLY A 11 -3.37 -13.21 14.51
N GLN A 12 -2.98 -12.43 13.51
CA GLN A 12 -3.81 -11.53 12.70
C GLN A 12 -4.09 -12.09 11.29
N GLN A 13 -3.55 -13.27 10.97
CA GLN A 13 -3.88 -14.04 9.76
C GLN A 13 -5.18 -14.85 9.90
N THR A 14 -5.98 -14.59 10.94
CA THR A 14 -7.35 -15.10 11.03
C THR A 14 -8.20 -14.48 9.92
N GLU A 15 -9.24 -15.19 9.46
CA GLU A 15 -10.17 -14.63 8.46
C GLU A 15 -10.77 -13.29 8.93
N GLU A 16 -11.08 -13.19 10.22
CA GLU A 16 -11.57 -11.96 10.84
C GLU A 16 -10.52 -10.83 10.81
N GLY A 17 -9.26 -11.13 11.11
CA GLY A 17 -8.17 -10.14 11.06
C GLY A 17 -7.87 -9.66 9.64
N ILE A 18 -7.93 -10.57 8.67
CA ILE A 18 -7.78 -10.26 7.24
C ILE A 18 -8.93 -9.34 6.79
N GLU A 19 -10.17 -9.65 7.15
CA GLU A 19 -11.32 -8.82 6.78
C GLU A 19 -11.29 -7.47 7.49
N ALA A 20 -10.95 -7.42 8.79
CA ALA A 20 -10.78 -6.16 9.52
C ALA A 20 -9.72 -5.27 8.87
N THR A 21 -8.61 -5.85 8.42
CA THR A 21 -7.53 -5.14 7.70
C THR A 21 -8.01 -4.65 6.34
N ARG A 22 -8.73 -5.49 5.59
CA ARG A 22 -9.34 -5.08 4.32
C ARG A 22 -10.28 -3.90 4.52
N GLN A 23 -11.09 -3.92 5.57
CA GLN A 23 -12.03 -2.85 5.88
C GLN A 23 -11.35 -1.56 6.38
N SER A 24 -10.15 -1.62 6.94
CA SER A 24 -9.43 -0.41 7.36
C SER A 24 -8.86 0.36 6.16
N VAL A 25 -8.48 -0.34 5.08
CA VAL A 25 -7.99 0.29 3.84
C VAL A 25 -9.13 1.01 3.12
N PRO A 26 -9.00 2.30 2.74
CA PRO A 26 -10.05 3.01 2.00
C PRO A 26 -10.44 2.35 0.67
N LEU A 27 -9.47 1.80 -0.08
CA LEU A 27 -9.74 1.02 -1.29
C LEU A 27 -10.32 -0.39 -1.04
N LYS A 28 -10.48 -0.80 0.22
CA LYS A 28 -11.09 -2.08 0.62
C LYS A 28 -10.44 -3.32 0.01
N ARG A 29 -9.12 -3.27 -0.21
CA ARG A 29 -8.32 -4.38 -0.73
C ARG A 29 -6.84 -4.22 -0.38
N ALA A 30 -6.11 -5.33 -0.44
CA ALA A 30 -4.66 -5.31 -0.42
C ALA A 30 -4.08 -4.70 -1.71
N GLY A 31 -2.89 -4.12 -1.59
CA GLY A 31 -2.07 -3.74 -2.72
C GLY A 31 -1.51 -4.97 -3.45
N LEU A 32 -1.42 -4.87 -4.77
CA LEU A 32 -0.84 -5.90 -5.62
C LEU A 32 0.65 -5.67 -5.81
N ILE A 33 1.46 -6.73 -5.98
CA ILE A 33 2.90 -6.61 -6.26
C ILE A 33 3.14 -5.79 -7.54
N GLU A 34 2.27 -5.93 -8.52
CA GLU A 34 2.34 -5.21 -9.79
C GLU A 34 2.14 -3.70 -9.60
N GLU A 35 1.42 -3.26 -8.56
CA GLU A 35 1.29 -1.84 -8.19
C GLU A 35 2.59 -1.28 -7.61
N MET A 36 3.28 -2.08 -6.78
CA MET A 36 4.62 -1.73 -6.28
C MET A 36 5.62 -1.63 -7.43
N GLY A 37 5.58 -2.59 -8.36
CA GLY A 37 6.40 -2.57 -9.57
C GLY A 37 6.18 -1.33 -10.43
N ARG A 38 4.92 -0.91 -10.64
CA ARG A 38 4.62 0.32 -11.39
C ARG A 38 5.16 1.58 -10.72
N ALA A 39 5.15 1.65 -9.39
CA ALA A 39 5.76 2.76 -8.67
C ALA A 39 7.29 2.81 -8.84
N VAL A 40 7.95 1.66 -8.87
CA VAL A 40 9.39 1.57 -9.20
C VAL A 40 9.63 2.03 -10.63
N VAL A 41 8.78 1.61 -11.60
CA VAL A 41 8.87 2.07 -12.99
C VAL A 41 8.73 3.59 -13.07
N TYR A 42 7.77 4.19 -12.35
CA TYR A 42 7.62 5.64 -12.28
C TYR A 42 8.92 6.32 -11.85
N TYR A 43 9.49 5.91 -10.71
CA TYR A 43 10.76 6.45 -10.22
C TYR A 43 11.94 6.28 -11.17
N ALA A 44 11.99 5.16 -11.90
CA ALA A 44 13.06 4.88 -12.85
C ALA A 44 12.85 5.50 -14.24
N SER A 45 11.66 6.04 -14.50
CA SER A 45 11.29 6.62 -15.80
C SER A 45 11.55 8.12 -15.85
N ALA A 46 11.42 8.70 -17.05
CA ALA A 46 11.47 10.15 -17.25
C ALA A 46 10.36 10.89 -16.48
N ASP A 47 9.23 10.26 -16.19
CA ASP A 47 8.14 10.87 -15.43
C ASP A 47 8.54 11.18 -13.97
N GLY A 48 9.58 10.51 -13.48
CA GLY A 48 10.12 10.68 -12.13
C GLY A 48 11.41 11.49 -12.05
N ASP A 49 11.89 12.12 -13.13
CA ASP A 49 13.28 12.64 -13.21
C ASP A 49 13.63 13.68 -12.13
N TYR A 50 12.62 14.40 -11.63
CA TYR A 50 12.77 15.44 -10.62
C TYR A 50 12.23 15.04 -9.24
N VAL A 51 11.78 13.79 -9.09
CA VAL A 51 11.23 13.28 -7.83
C VAL A 51 12.34 12.60 -7.04
N THR A 52 12.95 13.38 -6.16
CA THR A 52 14.04 12.94 -5.28
C THR A 52 13.81 13.38 -3.84
N GLY A 53 14.47 12.70 -2.88
CA GLY A 53 14.39 13.02 -1.45
C GLY A 53 13.04 12.74 -0.80
N THR A 54 12.19 11.92 -1.43
CA THR A 54 10.83 11.66 -0.98
C THR A 54 10.44 10.19 -1.17
N TYR A 55 9.34 9.78 -0.53
CA TYR A 55 8.71 8.47 -0.67
C TYR A 55 7.37 8.57 -1.40
N LEU A 56 7.07 7.58 -2.24
CA LEU A 56 5.78 7.42 -2.89
C LEU A 56 4.95 6.43 -2.07
N ARG A 57 3.89 6.92 -1.45
CA ARG A 57 3.02 6.12 -0.58
C ARG A 57 2.06 5.27 -1.42
N LEU A 58 2.05 3.97 -1.17
CA LEU A 58 1.24 2.96 -1.89
C LEU A 58 0.43 2.12 -0.90
N ASP A 59 -0.55 2.73 -0.23
CA ASP A 59 -1.24 2.13 0.91
C ASP A 59 -2.77 2.07 0.76
N GLY A 60 -3.27 2.33 -0.46
CA GLY A 60 -4.70 2.38 -0.72
C GLY A 60 -5.45 3.46 0.08
N GLY A 61 -4.75 4.48 0.57
CA GLY A 61 -5.29 5.61 1.31
C GLY A 61 -5.20 5.49 2.84
N LEU A 62 -4.59 4.44 3.39
CA LEU A 62 -4.52 4.22 4.84
C LEU A 62 -3.91 5.41 5.62
N GLY A 63 -2.85 6.01 5.09
CA GLY A 63 -2.12 7.11 5.73
C GLY A 63 -2.78 8.48 5.56
N ILE A 64 -3.93 8.56 4.87
CA ILE A 64 -4.71 9.78 4.68
C ILE A 64 -6.07 9.54 5.34
N SER A 65 -6.10 9.60 6.67
CA SER A 65 -7.36 9.44 7.41
C SER A 65 -8.23 10.69 7.24
N LYS A 66 -9.56 10.51 7.21
CA LYS A 66 -10.58 11.57 7.24
C LYS A 66 -10.48 12.51 8.46
N TYR A 67 -9.60 12.22 9.42
CA TYR A 67 -9.33 13.01 10.62
C TYR A 67 -7.93 13.63 10.66
N THR A 68 -7.14 13.50 9.58
CA THR A 68 -5.87 14.22 9.48
C THR A 68 -6.14 15.65 9.00
N LEU A 69 -6.50 16.50 9.96
CA LEU A 69 -6.34 17.96 9.96
C LEU A 69 -5.59 18.35 11.24
#